data_AF-A0A923Z7D0-F1
#
_entry.id   AF-A0A923Z7D0-F1
#
_cell.length_a   1.000
_cell.length_b   1.000
_cell.length_c   1.000
_cell.angle_alpha   90.00
_cell.angle_beta   90.00
_cell.angle_gamma   90.00
#
_symmetry.space_group_name_H-M   'P 1'
#
loop_
_entity.id
_entity.type
_entity.pdbx_description
1 polymer ?
#
loop_
_entity_poly.entity_id
_entity_poly.type
_entity_poly.pdbx_seq_one_letter_code
_entity_poly.pdbx_strand_id
1 'polypeptide(L)'
;PRAETVAKATKLGLLAALMVVLGYPGEVSSDVGTRWIWWALAMVPFVIIVYDLFIGLSASISSQPASARGLISSARWITIISWCFYPVVFTFPMIGLTGGAAATAVQVGYTVADIVAKAAFGVVIFLIAVRKSEAEGHA
;
A
#
# COMPACT_ATOMS: atom_id res chain seq x y z
N PRO A 1 -16.80 8.82 12.49
CA PRO A 1 -17.57 10.01 11.99
C PRO A 1 -17.07 10.43 10.61
N ARG A 2 -17.93 10.97 9.72
CA ARG A 2 -17.54 11.34 8.34
C ARG A 2 -16.29 12.23 8.27
N ALA A 3 -16.16 13.18 9.19
CA ALA A 3 -15.01 14.08 9.26
C ALA A 3 -13.67 13.34 9.49
N GLU A 4 -13.67 12.33 10.36
CA GLU A 4 -12.47 11.52 10.62
C GLU A 4 -12.06 10.71 9.37
N THR A 5 -13.03 10.13 8.67
CA THR A 5 -12.78 9.40 7.42
C THR A 5 -12.16 10.31 6.37
N VAL A 6 -12.71 11.52 6.19
CA VAL A 6 -12.18 12.50 5.24
C VAL A 6 -10.77 12.92 5.64
N ALA A 7 -10.54 13.26 6.92
CA ALA A 7 -9.22 13.68 7.40
C ALA A 7 -8.15 12.60 7.19
N LYS A 8 -8.45 11.33 7.52
CA LYS A 8 -7.53 10.21 7.29
C LYS A 8 -7.31 9.96 5.80
N ALA A 9 -8.35 9.98 4.98
CA ALA A 9 -8.23 9.80 3.53
C ALA A 9 -7.38 10.91 2.90
N THR A 10 -7.59 12.18 3.28
CA THR A 10 -6.78 13.30 2.82
C THR A 10 -5.32 13.18 3.27
N LYS A 11 -5.08 12.86 4.55
CA LYS A 11 -3.72 12.66 5.08
C LYS A 11 -2.99 11.57 4.30
N LEU A 12 -3.59 10.38 4.19
CA LEU A 12 -2.98 9.23 3.52
C LEU A 12 -2.79 9.48 2.02
N GLY A 13 -3.75 10.15 1.38
CA GLY A 13 -3.65 10.55 -0.03
C GLY A 13 -2.51 11.53 -0.28
N LEU A 14 -2.35 12.55 0.58
CA LEU A 14 -1.25 13.51 0.49
C LEU A 14 0.11 12.85 0.75
N LEU A 15 0.19 11.95 1.73
CA LEU A 15 1.41 11.17 1.98
C LEU A 15 1.76 10.28 0.78
N ALA A 16 0.77 9.65 0.15
CA ALA A 16 1.00 8.81 -1.02
C ALA A 16 1.47 9.66 -2.22
N ALA A 17 0.87 10.83 -2.44
CA ALA A 17 1.33 11.76 -3.47
C ALA A 17 2.77 12.23 -3.21
N LEU A 18 3.10 12.61 -1.97
CA LEU A 18 4.44 13.01 -1.58
C LEU A 18 5.46 11.87 -1.77
N MET A 19 5.10 10.64 -1.39
CA MET A 19 5.93 9.45 -1.58
C MET A 19 6.30 9.25 -3.05
N VAL A 20 5.33 9.38 -3.96
CA VAL A 20 5.57 9.22 -5.40
C VAL A 20 6.43 10.34 -5.95
N VAL A 21 6.17 11.60 -5.55
CA VAL A 21 6.97 12.76 -5.95
C VAL A 21 8.43 12.64 -5.49
N LEU A 22 8.67 12.16 -4.28
CA LEU A 22 10.03 11.92 -3.76
C LEU A 22 10.72 10.74 -4.44
N GLY A 23 9.99 9.68 -4.81
CA GLY A 23 10.58 8.52 -5.47
C GLY A 23 11.02 8.78 -6.92
N TYR A 24 10.30 9.66 -7.63
CA TYR A 24 10.48 9.87 -9.07
C TYR A 24 11.91 10.34 -9.48
N PRO A 25 12.53 11.35 -8.82
CA PRO A 25 13.91 11.74 -9.14
C PRO A 25 14.92 10.60 -8.96
N GLY A 26 14.71 9.74 -7.95
CA GLY A 26 15.52 8.55 -7.76
C GLY A 26 15.32 7.53 -8.89
N GLU A 27 14.08 7.32 -9.34
CA GLU A 27 13.79 6.34 -10.38
C GLU A 27 14.49 6.66 -11.71
N VAL A 28 14.48 7.94 -12.10
CA VAL A 28 15.08 8.40 -13.36
C VAL A 28 16.59 8.66 -13.28
N SER A 29 17.17 8.64 -12.08
CA SER A 29 18.61 8.86 -11.89
C SER A 29 19.45 7.65 -12.30
N SER A 30 20.55 7.90 -13.01
CA SER A 30 21.60 6.90 -13.26
C SER A 30 22.64 6.82 -12.14
N ASP A 31 22.72 7.82 -11.26
CA ASP A 31 23.65 7.85 -10.14
C ASP A 31 23.09 7.12 -8.92
N VAL A 32 23.81 6.08 -8.45
CA VAL A 32 23.39 5.20 -7.34
C VAL A 32 23.23 5.98 -6.04
N GLY A 33 24.10 6.96 -5.75
CA GLY A 33 24.00 7.77 -4.53
C GLY A 33 22.69 8.56 -4.49
N THR A 34 22.36 9.21 -5.60
CA THR A 34 21.10 9.95 -5.80
C THR A 34 19.89 9.03 -5.65
N ARG A 35 19.93 7.81 -6.22
CA ARG A 35 18.83 6.83 -6.07
C ARG A 35 18.58 6.49 -4.59
N TRP A 36 19.64 6.27 -3.80
CA TRP A 36 19.52 5.96 -2.37
C TRP A 36 18.94 7.10 -1.54
N ILE A 37 19.35 8.35 -1.83
CA ILE A 37 18.84 9.53 -1.13
C ILE A 37 17.33 9.66 -1.35
N TRP A 38 16.88 9.62 -2.61
CA TRP A 38 15.47 9.75 -2.93
C TRP A 38 14.63 8.57 -2.46
N TRP A 39 15.18 7.35 -2.49
CA TRP A 39 14.56 6.19 -1.87
C TRP A 39 14.34 6.40 -0.37
N ALA A 40 15.37 6.83 0.37
CA ALA A 40 15.28 7.07 1.80
C ALA A 40 14.25 8.17 2.13
N LEU A 41 14.20 9.24 1.33
CA LEU A 41 13.21 10.30 1.47
C LEU A 41 11.79 9.78 1.21
N ALA A 42 11.58 8.98 0.16
CA ALA A 42 10.28 8.38 -0.16
C ALA A 42 9.83 7.34 0.88
N MET A 43 10.76 6.69 1.58
CA MET A 43 10.45 5.75 2.66
C MET A 43 9.83 6.44 3.88
N VAL A 44 10.09 7.72 4.12
CA VAL A 44 9.49 8.47 5.25
C VAL A 44 7.95 8.49 5.18
N PRO A 45 7.31 9.03 4.11
CA PRO A 45 5.86 8.99 3.99
C PRO A 45 5.32 7.56 3.88
N PHE A 46 6.06 6.64 3.24
CA PHE A 46 5.66 5.22 3.16
C PHE A 46 5.49 4.57 4.54
N VAL A 47 6.49 4.73 5.42
CA VAL A 47 6.43 4.18 6.79
C VAL A 47 5.30 4.81 7.60
N ILE A 48 5.04 6.11 7.42
CA ILE A 48 3.90 6.78 8.05
C ILE A 48 2.57 6.18 7.58
N ILE A 49 2.41 5.92 6.27
CA ILE A 49 1.22 5.25 5.73
C ILE A 49 1.05 3.86 6.35
N VAL A 50 2.11 3.05 6.35
CA VAL A 50 2.07 1.70 6.94
C VAL A 50 1.74 1.75 8.43
N TYR A 51 2.30 2.70 9.17
CA TYR A 51 2.00 2.92 10.59
C TYR A 51 0.51 3.25 10.80
N ASP A 52 -0.03 4.21 10.04
CA ASP A 52 -1.44 4.59 10.14
C ASP A 52 -2.38 3.43 9.78
N LEU A 53 -2.02 2.63 8.76
CA LEU A 53 -2.78 1.44 8.39
C LEU A 53 -2.72 0.37 9.48
N PHE A 54 -1.56 0.13 10.07
CA PHE A 54 -1.37 -0.93 11.06
C PHE A 54 -1.92 -0.54 12.43
N ILE A 55 -1.44 0.56 12.99
CA ILE A 55 -1.76 1.02 14.35
C ILE A 55 -2.99 1.93 14.32
N GLY A 56 -3.00 2.92 13.43
CA GLY A 56 -4.04 3.95 13.36
C GLY A 56 -5.45 3.44 13.01
N LEU A 57 -5.57 2.26 12.41
CA LEU A 57 -6.85 1.61 12.13
C LEU A 57 -7.21 0.47 13.09
N SER A 58 -6.27 -0.03 13.91
CA SER A 58 -6.50 -1.24 14.72
C SER A 58 -7.72 -1.16 15.63
N ALA A 59 -7.91 -0.04 16.33
CA ALA A 59 -9.09 0.17 17.19
C ALA A 59 -10.40 0.20 16.38
N SER A 60 -10.39 0.87 15.22
CA SER A 60 -11.55 0.93 14.33
C SER A 60 -11.91 -0.41 13.71
N ILE A 61 -10.94 -1.31 13.52
CA ILE A 61 -11.19 -2.68 13.02
C ILE A 61 -11.84 -3.51 14.13
N SER A 62 -11.32 -3.43 15.36
CA SER A 62 -11.86 -4.16 16.51
C SER A 62 -13.32 -3.81 16.82
N SER A 63 -13.75 -2.58 16.54
CA SER A 63 -15.14 -2.15 16.73
C SER A 63 -16.12 -2.61 15.64
N GLN A 64 -15.65 -3.28 14.57
CA GLN A 64 -16.50 -3.74 13.48
C GLN A 64 -17.29 -5.00 13.86
N PRO A 65 -18.42 -5.26 13.16
CA PRO A 65 -19.15 -6.52 13.29
C PRO A 65 -18.23 -7.73 13.12
N ALA A 66 -18.46 -8.79 13.90
CA ALA A 66 -17.65 -10.00 13.86
C ALA A 66 -17.58 -10.62 12.46
N SER A 67 -18.67 -10.52 11.68
CA SER A 67 -18.78 -10.99 10.30
C SER A 67 -17.86 -10.26 9.31
N ALA A 68 -17.48 -9.01 9.58
CA ALA A 68 -16.67 -8.17 8.68
C ALA A 68 -15.22 -7.96 9.19
N ARG A 69 -14.99 -8.09 10.50
CA ARG A 69 -13.70 -7.78 11.15
C ARG A 69 -12.52 -8.54 10.54
N GLY A 70 -12.70 -9.84 10.28
CA GLY A 70 -11.66 -10.68 9.67
C GLY A 70 -11.26 -10.19 8.28
N LEU A 71 -12.26 -9.87 7.44
CA LEU A 71 -12.03 -9.38 6.08
C LEU A 71 -11.32 -8.02 6.07
N ILE A 72 -11.67 -7.11 7.00
CA ILE A 72 -11.02 -5.80 7.12
C ILE A 72 -9.55 -5.97 7.55
N SER A 73 -9.26 -6.90 8.46
CA SER A 73 -7.88 -7.23 8.83
C SER A 73 -7.10 -7.81 7.63
N SER A 74 -7.73 -8.68 6.83
CA SER A 74 -7.13 -9.20 5.60
C SER A 74 -6.86 -8.10 4.57
N ALA A 75 -7.81 -7.17 4.36
CA ALA A 75 -7.62 -6.03 3.47
C ALA A 75 -6.40 -5.20 3.86
N ARG A 76 -6.24 -4.91 5.15
CA ARG A 76 -5.06 -4.22 5.70
C ARG A 76 -3.76 -4.96 5.39
N TRP A 77 -3.73 -6.27 5.63
CA TRP A 77 -2.52 -7.08 5.36
C TRP A 77 -2.20 -7.17 3.86
N ILE A 78 -3.21 -7.34 3.01
CA ILE A 78 -3.06 -7.32 1.56
C ILE A 78 -2.42 -6.01 1.11
N THR A 79 -2.90 -4.86 1.60
CA THR A 79 -2.32 -3.56 1.27
C THR A 79 -0.86 -3.48 1.70
N ILE A 80 -0.54 -3.77 2.96
CA ILE A 80 0.83 -3.61 3.47
C ILE A 80 1.80 -4.53 2.71
N ILE A 81 1.45 -5.81 2.54
CA ILE A 81 2.33 -6.80 1.89
C ILE A 81 2.55 -6.44 0.43
N SER A 82 1.48 -6.15 -0.33
CA SER A 82 1.61 -5.80 -1.74
C SER A 82 2.36 -4.49 -1.95
N TRP A 83 2.17 -3.50 -1.07
CA TRP A 83 2.84 -2.21 -1.18
C TRP A 83 4.32 -2.26 -0.78
N CYS A 84 4.72 -3.16 0.11
CA CYS A 84 6.14 -3.37 0.44
C CYS A 84 6.95 -3.90 -0.76
N PHE A 85 6.31 -4.44 -1.79
CA PHE A 85 7.00 -4.88 -3.00
C PHE A 85 7.74 -3.73 -3.71
N TYR A 86 7.08 -2.57 -3.88
CA TYR A 86 7.62 -1.43 -4.62
C TYR A 86 8.96 -0.90 -4.07
N PRO A 87 9.10 -0.54 -2.78
CA PRO A 87 10.37 -0.05 -2.26
C PRO A 87 11.47 -1.11 -2.26
N VAL A 88 11.13 -2.40 -2.21
CA VAL A 88 12.10 -3.50 -2.30
C VAL A 88 12.69 -3.57 -3.71
N VAL A 89 11.86 -3.66 -4.74
CA VAL A 89 12.37 -3.78 -6.12
C VAL A 89 13.04 -2.51 -6.63
N PHE A 90 12.67 -1.34 -6.10
CA PHE A 90 13.39 -0.09 -6.35
C PHE A 90 14.88 -0.22 -6.03
N THR A 91 15.25 -1.02 -5.02
CA THR A 91 16.65 -1.23 -4.62
C THR A 91 17.46 -2.14 -5.52
N PHE A 92 16.81 -2.95 -6.36
CA PHE A 92 17.49 -4.00 -7.12
C PHE A 92 18.65 -3.50 -7.99
N PRO A 93 18.49 -2.42 -8.79
CA PRO A 93 19.60 -1.88 -9.57
C PRO A 93 20.75 -1.37 -8.69
N MET A 94 20.45 -0.85 -7.50
CA MET A 94 21.43 -0.29 -6.56
C MET A 94 22.29 -1.37 -5.87
N ILE A 95 21.79 -2.61 -5.81
CA ILE A 95 22.50 -3.76 -5.25
C ILE A 95 23.04 -4.71 -6.32
N GLY A 96 23.06 -4.28 -7.59
CA GLY A 96 23.65 -5.04 -8.70
C GLY A 96 22.71 -6.05 -9.38
N LEU A 97 21.44 -6.12 -8.98
CA LEU A 97 20.42 -6.93 -9.68
C LEU A 97 19.96 -6.18 -10.93
N THR A 98 20.73 -6.34 -12.01
CA THR A 98 20.54 -5.64 -13.29
C THR A 98 20.48 -6.62 -14.48
N GLY A 99 20.20 -6.10 -15.68
CA GLY A 99 20.10 -6.90 -16.91
C GLY A 99 18.67 -7.34 -17.25
N GLY A 100 18.51 -7.89 -18.46
CA GLY A 100 17.18 -8.19 -19.02
C GLY A 100 16.35 -9.17 -18.19
N ALA A 101 16.96 -10.23 -17.66
CA ALA A 101 16.26 -11.20 -16.81
C ALA A 101 15.78 -10.58 -15.49
N ALA A 102 16.61 -9.76 -14.85
CA ALA A 102 16.25 -9.05 -13.63
C ALA A 102 15.11 -8.04 -13.89
N ALA A 103 15.19 -7.29 -14.98
CA ALA A 103 14.13 -6.36 -15.39
C ALA A 103 12.80 -7.10 -15.64
N THR A 104 12.82 -8.23 -16.36
CA THR A 104 11.63 -9.07 -16.57
C THR A 104 11.04 -9.57 -15.26
N ALA A 105 11.88 -10.07 -14.35
CA ALA A 105 11.42 -10.55 -13.04
C ALA A 105 10.76 -9.44 -12.22
N VAL A 106 11.31 -8.22 -12.24
CA VAL A 106 10.72 -7.04 -11.58
C VAL A 106 9.35 -6.72 -12.18
N GLN A 107 9.21 -6.73 -13.52
CA GLN A 107 7.94 -6.43 -14.18
C GLN A 107 6.86 -7.50 -13.93
N VAL A 108 7.25 -8.78 -13.91
CA VAL A 108 6.35 -9.87 -13.50
C VAL A 108 5.90 -9.66 -12.06
N GLY A 109 6.82 -9.32 -11.17
CA GLY A 109 6.49 -9.02 -9.78
C GLY A 109 5.57 -7.81 -9.62
N TYR A 110 5.78 -6.71 -10.37
CA TYR A 110 4.86 -5.56 -10.39
C TYR A 110 3.46 -5.97 -10.85
N THR A 111 3.37 -6.80 -11.88
CA THR A 111 2.09 -7.31 -12.38
C THR A 111 1.34 -8.10 -11.29
N VAL A 112 2.04 -8.99 -10.58
CA VAL A 112 1.46 -9.75 -9.47
C VAL A 112 1.04 -8.81 -8.34
N ALA A 113 1.91 -7.88 -7.93
CA ALA A 113 1.63 -6.91 -6.88
C ALA A 113 0.39 -6.06 -7.23
N ASP A 114 0.25 -5.61 -8.48
CA ASP A 114 -0.88 -4.82 -8.95
C ASP A 114 -2.18 -5.62 -8.96
N ILE A 115 -2.17 -6.87 -9.42
CA ILE A 115 -3.35 -7.75 -9.38
C ILE A 115 -3.81 -7.94 -7.94
N VAL A 116 -2.88 -8.19 -7.01
CA VAL A 116 -3.19 -8.37 -5.58
C VAL A 116 -3.72 -7.08 -4.96
N ALA A 117 -3.01 -5.97 -5.16
CA ALA A 117 -3.32 -4.67 -4.54
C ALA A 117 -4.59 -4.02 -5.09
N LYS A 118 -5.04 -4.40 -6.30
CA LYS A 118 -6.20 -3.80 -6.96
C LYS A 118 -7.36 -4.77 -7.10
N ALA A 119 -7.19 -5.86 -7.85
CA ALA A 119 -8.28 -6.78 -8.14
C ALA A 119 -8.67 -7.62 -6.91
N ALA A 120 -7.70 -8.32 -6.30
CA ALA A 120 -7.97 -9.13 -5.12
C ALA A 120 -8.42 -8.26 -3.93
N PHE A 121 -7.74 -7.13 -3.71
CA PHE A 121 -8.16 -6.13 -2.72
C PHE A 121 -9.60 -5.65 -2.97
N GLY A 122 -9.96 -5.31 -4.20
CA GLY A 122 -11.30 -4.86 -4.56
C GLY A 122 -12.39 -5.90 -4.24
N VAL A 123 -12.13 -7.17 -4.49
CA VAL A 123 -13.03 -8.28 -4.09
C VAL A 123 -13.19 -8.32 -2.57
N VAL A 124 -12.11 -8.17 -1.80
CA VAL A 124 -12.19 -8.15 -0.32
C VAL A 124 -13.02 -6.96 0.16
N ILE A 125 -12.86 -5.77 -0.43
CA ILE A 125 -13.67 -4.59 -0.12
C ILE A 125 -15.15 -4.83 -0.42
N PHE A 126 -15.47 -5.44 -1.56
CA PHE A 126 -16.84 -5.82 -1.89
C PHE A 126 -17.45 -6.75 -0.85
N LEU A 127 -16.72 -7.79 -0.44
CA LEU A 127 -17.18 -8.73 0.59
C LEU A 127 -17.40 -8.03 1.94
N ILE A 128 -16.52 -7.09 2.33
CA ILE A 128 -16.70 -6.28 3.54
C ILE A 128 -18.01 -5.49 3.46
N ALA A 129 -18.27 -4.84 2.32
CA ALA A 129 -19.49 -4.07 2.11
C ALA A 129 -20.75 -4.94 2.28
N VAL A 130 -20.77 -6.13 1.64
CA VAL A 130 -21.88 -7.09 1.77
C VAL A 130 -22.11 -7.49 3.22
N ARG A 131 -21.07 -7.91 3.95
CA ARG A 131 -21.20 -8.35 5.36
C ARG A 131 -21.65 -7.24 6.30
N LYS A 132 -21.33 -5.99 5.98
CA LYS A 132 -21.80 -4.83 6.75
C LYS A 132 -23.25 -4.50 6.45
N SER A 133 -23.66 -4.50 5.18
CA SER A 133 -25.06 -4.28 4.78
C SER A 133 -26.00 -5.32 5.40
N GLU A 134 -25.60 -6.59 5.42
CA GLU A 134 -26.34 -7.66 6.10
C GLU A 134 -26.48 -7.41 7.61
N ALA A 135 -25.39 -6.99 8.27
CA ALA A 135 -25.39 -6.70 9.70
C ALA A 135 -26.23 -5.47 10.07
N GLU A 136 -26.43 -4.55 9.12
CA GLU A 136 -27.24 -3.33 9.26
C GLU A 136 -28.72 -3.55 8.86
N GLY A 137 -29.10 -4.75 8.40
CA GLY A 137 -30.48 -5.08 8.01
C GLY A 137 -30.90 -4.51 6.66
N HIS A 138 -29.94 -4.22 5.77
CA HIS A 138 -30.16 -3.68 4.43
C HIS A 138 -30.14 -4.77 3.34
N ALA A 139 -30.32 -6.04 3.71
CA ALA A 139 -30.28 -7.20 2.83
C ALA A 139 -31.68 -7.78 2.61
#